data_AF-A0A7S2QYP6-F1
#
_entry.id   AF-A0A7S2QYP6-F1
#
_cell.length_a   1.000
_cell.length_b   1.000
_cell.length_c   1.000
_cell.angle_alpha   90.00
_cell.angle_beta   90.00
_cell.angle_gamma   90.00
#
_symmetry.space_group_name_H-M   'P 1'
#
loop_
_entity.id
_entity.type
_entity.pdbx_description
1 polymer ?
#
loop_
_entity_poly.entity_id
_entity_poly.type
_entity_poly.pdbx_seq_one_letter_code
_entity_poly.pdbx_strand_id
1 'polypeptide(L)'
;GAAMPYASNDELYASLDALARGACAGVSRVASIGASAKGVDVRALEVGSTSSSTTARGDDDGNAVDGRNEPYASFSGAGRLRFGFVANMHGDEPSGRVITVEVARRVCEGAKTGGDALAKRLIDEATLYIIPTVNPDGFTMHARGNSRGVDLNRNFP
;
A
#
# COMPACT_ATOMS: atom_id res chain seq x y z
N GLY A 1 -14.20 6.47 -28.64
CA GLY A 1 -14.48 6.09 -27.24
C GLY A 1 -13.80 7.11 -26.35
N ALA A 2 -14.49 7.62 -25.33
CA ALA A 2 -13.90 8.58 -24.41
C ALA A 2 -12.73 7.94 -23.65
N ALA A 3 -11.61 8.65 -23.55
CA ALA A 3 -10.49 8.22 -22.71
C ALA A 3 -10.97 8.08 -21.27
N MET A 4 -10.65 6.97 -20.61
CA MET A 4 -10.94 6.79 -19.19
C MET A 4 -10.12 7.82 -18.40
N PRO A 5 -10.72 8.64 -17.53
CA PRO A 5 -10.00 9.67 -16.76
C PRO A 5 -9.10 9.10 -15.66
N TYR A 6 -8.97 7.77 -15.56
CA TYR A 6 -8.24 7.05 -14.53
C TYR A 6 -7.08 6.30 -15.14
N ALA A 7 -5.93 6.32 -14.45
CA ALA A 7 -4.74 5.58 -14.83
C ALA A 7 -5.03 4.08 -15.01
N SER A 8 -4.51 3.53 -16.12
CA SER A 8 -4.42 2.09 -16.36
C SER A 8 -3.66 1.37 -15.22
N ASN A 9 -3.70 0.03 -15.19
CA ASN A 9 -2.93 -0.71 -14.18
C ASN A 9 -1.41 -0.42 -14.30
N ASP A 10 -0.89 -0.30 -15.53
CA ASP A 10 0.52 0.00 -15.77
C ASP A 10 0.89 1.42 -15.32
N GLU A 11 0.08 2.41 -15.66
CA GLU A 11 0.29 3.80 -15.22
C GLU A 11 0.17 3.94 -13.69
N LEU A 12 -0.77 3.23 -13.08
CA LEU A 12 -0.90 3.16 -11.63
C LEU A 12 0.38 2.59 -10.99
N TYR A 13 0.91 1.49 -11.49
CA TYR A 13 2.12 0.89 -10.92
C TYR A 13 3.37 1.72 -11.19
N ALA A 14 3.48 2.35 -12.36
CA ALA A 14 4.51 3.34 -12.62
C ALA A 14 4.44 4.53 -11.64
N SER A 15 3.23 4.94 -11.22
CA SER A 15 3.05 5.99 -10.22
C SER A 15 3.52 5.57 -8.82
N LEU A 16 3.29 4.31 -8.41
CA LEU A 16 3.80 3.79 -7.14
C LEU A 16 5.33 3.74 -7.13
N ASP A 17 5.92 3.27 -8.23
CA ASP A 17 7.36 3.24 -8.42
C ASP A 17 7.98 4.65 -8.42
N ALA A 18 7.30 5.62 -9.03
CA ALA A 18 7.71 7.02 -9.03
C ALA A 18 7.62 7.65 -7.62
N LEU A 19 6.56 7.37 -6.86
CA LEU A 19 6.44 7.80 -5.47
C LEU A 19 7.56 7.22 -4.61
N ALA A 20 7.83 5.91 -4.74
CA ALA A 20 8.86 5.22 -3.97
C ALA A 20 10.27 5.77 -4.25
N ARG A 21 10.57 6.14 -5.50
CA ARG A 21 11.84 6.79 -5.86
C ARG A 21 11.88 8.30 -5.58
N GLY A 22 10.72 8.93 -5.43
CA GLY A 22 10.55 10.37 -5.32
C GLY A 22 10.13 10.78 -3.91
N ALA A 23 8.87 11.19 -3.77
CA ALA A 23 8.33 11.72 -2.51
C ALA A 23 8.58 10.80 -1.32
N CYS A 24 8.49 9.48 -1.49
CA CYS A 24 8.64 8.49 -0.43
C CYS A 24 10.03 7.81 -0.38
N ALA A 25 11.04 8.36 -1.08
CA ALA A 25 12.38 7.80 -1.09
C ALA A 25 12.97 7.62 0.32
N GLY A 26 13.53 6.43 0.58
CA GLY A 26 14.15 6.08 1.87
C GLY A 26 13.17 5.68 2.98
N VAL A 27 11.87 5.88 2.79
CA VAL A 27 10.80 5.57 3.76
C VAL A 27 9.69 4.74 3.14
N SER A 28 9.96 4.06 2.03
CA SER A 28 8.97 3.21 1.38
C SER A 28 9.57 2.10 0.54
N ARG A 29 8.73 1.13 0.19
CA ARG A 29 9.02 0.05 -0.73
C ARG A 29 7.74 -0.38 -1.45
N VAL A 30 7.88 -0.70 -2.74
CA VAL A 30 6.81 -1.38 -3.49
C VAL A 30 7.01 -2.90 -3.35
N ALA A 31 5.94 -3.62 -3.03
CA ALA A 31 5.93 -5.06 -2.91
C ALA A 31 4.77 -5.67 -3.70
N SER A 32 5.02 -6.79 -4.37
CA SER A 32 3.95 -7.66 -4.87
C SER A 32 3.31 -8.37 -3.68
N ILE A 33 1.99 -8.42 -3.64
CA ILE A 33 1.19 -9.12 -2.62
C ILE A 33 0.37 -10.28 -3.21
N GLY A 34 0.61 -10.60 -4.48
CA GLY A 34 -0.09 -11.65 -5.21
C GLY A 34 -0.39 -11.24 -6.65
N ALA A 35 -1.18 -12.06 -7.34
CA ALA A 35 -1.63 -11.79 -8.70
C ALA A 35 -3.13 -12.01 -8.85
N SER A 36 -3.75 -11.26 -9.76
CA SER A 36 -5.14 -11.42 -10.14
C SER A 36 -5.38 -12.75 -10.86
N ALA A 37 -6.65 -13.07 -11.15
CA ALA A 37 -6.99 -14.29 -11.87
C ALA A 37 -6.51 -14.29 -13.34
N LYS A 38 -6.20 -13.12 -13.94
CA LYS A 38 -5.49 -13.01 -15.22
C LYS A 38 -3.97 -12.88 -15.09
N GLY A 39 -3.42 -13.00 -13.88
CA GLY A 39 -1.98 -12.90 -13.63
C GLY A 39 -1.46 -11.46 -13.54
N VAL A 40 -2.34 -10.46 -13.43
CA VAL A 40 -1.91 -9.07 -13.21
C VAL A 40 -1.43 -8.95 -11.77
N ASP A 41 -0.17 -8.54 -11.61
CA ASP A 41 0.44 -8.33 -10.30
C ASP A 41 -0.41 -7.36 -9.45
N VAL A 42 -0.57 -7.65 -8.17
CA VAL A 42 -1.24 -6.78 -7.19
C VAL A 42 -0.15 -6.24 -6.28
N ARG A 43 -0.01 -4.91 -6.25
CA ARG A 43 1.10 -4.25 -5.56
C ARG A 43 0.63 -3.42 -4.37
N ALA A 44 1.42 -3.45 -3.32
CA ALA A 44 1.34 -2.55 -2.19
C ALA A 44 2.53 -1.58 -2.21
N LEU A 45 2.30 -0.31 -1.89
CA LEU A 45 3.34 0.62 -1.43
C LEU A 45 3.32 0.63 0.09
N GLU A 46 4.38 0.09 0.70
CA GLU A 46 4.64 0.14 2.13
C GLU A 46 5.33 1.46 2.44
N VAL A 47 4.79 2.26 3.36
CA VAL A 47 5.34 3.57 3.75
C VAL A 47 5.56 3.61 5.26
N GLY A 48 6.76 3.97 5.68
CA GLY A 48 7.17 4.08 7.08
C GLY A 48 8.69 4.21 7.22
N SER A 49 9.16 4.57 8.41
CA SER A 49 10.59 4.57 8.73
C SER A 49 11.11 3.12 8.88
N THR A 50 12.23 2.81 8.22
CA THR A 50 12.95 1.53 8.37
C THR A 50 13.88 1.53 9.58
N SER A 51 14.21 2.70 10.12
CA SER A 51 14.91 2.82 11.39
C SER A 51 13.97 2.43 12.52
N SER A 52 14.07 1.17 12.94
CA SER A 52 13.58 0.73 14.24
C SER A 52 14.23 1.62 15.30
N SER A 53 13.47 2.56 15.88
CA SER A 53 13.75 3.02 17.22
C SER A 53 13.49 1.82 18.13
N THR A 54 14.48 0.96 18.29
CA THR A 54 14.54 -0.04 19.36
C THR A 54 14.65 0.69 20.70
N THR A 55 13.55 1.29 21.14
CA THR A 55 13.20 1.17 22.55
C THR A 55 12.35 -0.08 22.60
N ALA A 56 13.03 -1.23 22.76
CA ALA A 56 12.35 -2.47 23.06
C ALA A 56 11.50 -2.22 24.31
N ARG A 57 10.18 -2.05 24.15
CA ARG A 57 9.28 -2.51 25.20
C ARG A 57 9.41 -4.01 25.13
N GLY A 58 10.09 -4.58 26.13
CA GLY A 58 10.17 -6.02 26.27
C GLY A 58 8.76 -6.57 26.34
N ASP A 59 8.43 -7.47 25.43
CA ASP A 59 7.33 -8.39 25.64
C ASP A 59 7.81 -9.40 26.70
N ASP A 60 7.00 -9.62 27.75
CA ASP A 60 7.34 -10.45 28.93
C ASP A 60 7.53 -11.96 28.62
N ASP A 61 7.46 -12.36 27.35
CA ASP A 61 7.47 -13.76 26.89
C ASP A 61 8.79 -14.24 26.28
N GLY A 62 9.83 -13.39 26.23
CA GLY A 62 11.23 -13.81 26.01
C GLY A 62 11.57 -14.50 24.68
N ASN A 63 10.68 -14.51 23.68
CA ASN A 63 10.95 -15.18 22.41
C ASN A 63 11.41 -14.21 21.32
N ALA A 64 12.69 -14.30 20.93
CA ALA A 64 13.23 -13.56 19.80
C ALA A 64 12.72 -14.17 18.48
N VAL A 65 11.75 -13.52 17.83
CA VAL A 65 11.29 -13.91 16.49
C VAL A 65 12.33 -13.46 15.46
N ASP A 66 12.96 -14.40 14.77
CA ASP A 66 13.86 -14.10 13.64
C ASP A 66 13.06 -13.55 12.45
N GLY A 67 12.88 -12.23 12.42
CA GLY A 67 12.12 -11.53 11.39
C GLY A 67 12.76 -11.54 9.99
N ARG A 68 13.91 -12.17 9.77
CA ARG A 68 14.66 -12.06 8.50
C ARG A 68 14.03 -12.77 7.30
N ASN A 69 12.97 -13.58 7.50
CA ASN A 69 12.31 -14.32 6.43
C ASN A 69 10.87 -13.85 6.12
N GLU A 70 10.43 -12.75 6.72
CA GLU A 70 9.12 -12.16 6.42
C GLU A 70 9.27 -11.04 5.38
N PRO A 71 8.59 -11.09 4.22
CA PRO A 71 8.66 -10.03 3.21
C PRO A 71 8.15 -8.67 3.72
N TYR A 72 7.60 -8.59 4.93
CA TYR A 72 7.14 -7.38 5.62
C TYR A 72 8.04 -6.93 6.78
N ALA A 73 9.17 -7.60 7.01
CA ALA A 73 10.06 -7.40 8.17
C ALA A 73 10.61 -5.97 8.30
N SER A 74 10.95 -5.34 7.17
CA SER A 74 11.67 -4.04 7.14
C SER A 74 10.87 -2.87 7.73
N PHE A 75 9.53 -2.98 7.77
CA PHE A 75 8.63 -1.97 8.34
C PHE A 75 7.80 -2.51 9.52
N SER A 76 8.13 -3.68 10.06
CA SER A 76 7.31 -4.36 11.09
C SER A 76 7.95 -4.41 12.47
N GLY A 77 8.94 -3.55 12.74
CA GLY A 77 9.56 -3.40 14.06
C GLY A 77 8.52 -3.33 15.19
N ALA A 78 8.80 -4.03 16.30
CA ALA A 78 7.92 -4.11 17.47
C ALA A 78 7.46 -2.70 17.91
N GLY A 79 6.16 -2.55 18.17
CA GLY A 79 5.55 -1.30 18.62
C GLY A 79 5.06 -0.33 17.53
N ARG A 80 5.28 -0.59 16.24
CA ARG A 80 4.72 0.24 15.14
C ARG A 80 3.25 -0.08 14.88
N LEU A 81 2.41 0.95 14.74
CA LEU A 81 1.02 0.79 14.29
C LEU A 81 0.97 0.40 12.80
N ARG A 82 -0.02 -0.40 12.40
CA ARG A 82 -0.16 -0.88 11.02
C ARG A 82 -1.53 -0.48 10.48
N PHE A 83 -1.53 0.26 9.36
CA PHE A 83 -2.77 0.73 8.72
C PHE A 83 -2.82 0.25 7.27
N GLY A 84 -3.92 -0.38 6.89
CA GLY A 84 -4.18 -0.80 5.51
C GLY A 84 -5.15 0.14 4.80
N PHE A 85 -4.74 0.66 3.65
CA PHE A 85 -5.59 1.41 2.73
C PHE A 85 -5.81 0.56 1.49
N VAL A 86 -6.90 -0.19 1.47
CA VAL A 86 -7.27 -1.09 0.38
C VAL A 86 -8.37 -0.45 -0.44
N ALA A 87 -8.18 -0.36 -1.75
CA ALA A 87 -9.14 0.25 -2.66
C ALA A 87 -9.48 -0.65 -3.87
N ASN A 88 -10.55 -0.25 -4.56
CA ASN A 88 -10.95 -0.81 -5.86
C ASN A 88 -11.07 -2.34 -5.84
N MET A 89 -11.75 -2.85 -4.80
CA MET A 89 -12.23 -4.25 -4.75
C MET A 89 -13.29 -4.53 -5.81
N HIS A 90 -14.11 -3.53 -6.11
CA HIS A 90 -14.96 -3.50 -7.29
C HIS A 90 -14.25 -2.67 -8.36
N GLY A 91 -14.03 -3.27 -9.53
CA GLY A 91 -13.22 -2.67 -10.58
C GLY A 91 -13.81 -1.38 -11.16
N ASP A 92 -15.14 -1.30 -11.21
CA ASP A 92 -15.94 -0.16 -11.66
C ASP A 92 -16.10 0.98 -10.62
N GLU A 93 -15.48 0.84 -9.44
CA GLU A 93 -15.44 1.87 -8.39
C GLU A 93 -14.00 2.45 -8.25
N PRO A 94 -13.50 3.25 -9.22
CA PRO A 94 -12.07 3.57 -9.32
C PRO A 94 -11.59 4.72 -8.44
N SER A 95 -12.47 5.51 -7.82
CA SER A 95 -12.09 6.71 -7.05
C SER A 95 -11.08 6.39 -5.94
N GLY A 96 -11.23 5.24 -5.28
CA GLY A 96 -10.29 4.77 -4.27
C GLY A 96 -8.86 4.53 -4.80
N ARG A 97 -8.70 4.15 -6.08
CA ARG A 97 -7.36 3.97 -6.70
C ARG A 97 -6.56 5.26 -6.65
N VAL A 98 -7.22 6.39 -6.92
CA VAL A 98 -6.58 7.71 -6.93
C VAL A 98 -6.35 8.22 -5.51
N ILE A 99 -7.37 8.12 -4.66
CA ILE A 99 -7.32 8.64 -3.29
C ILE A 99 -6.18 7.99 -2.49
N THR A 100 -6.02 6.67 -2.60
CA THR A 100 -4.98 5.94 -1.84
C THR A 100 -3.55 6.32 -2.25
N VAL A 101 -3.30 6.51 -3.56
CA VAL A 101 -2.02 7.03 -4.07
C VAL A 101 -1.77 8.46 -3.58
N GLU A 102 -2.80 9.29 -3.57
CA GLU A 102 -2.74 10.67 -3.08
C GLU A 102 -2.46 10.73 -1.57
N VAL A 103 -3.05 9.85 -0.77
CA VAL A 103 -2.74 9.72 0.66
C VAL A 103 -1.25 9.45 0.86
N ALA A 104 -0.68 8.48 0.14
CA ALA A 104 0.74 8.17 0.22
C ALA A 104 1.61 9.39 -0.13
N ARG A 105 1.28 10.06 -1.24
CA ARG A 105 1.97 11.26 -1.70
C ARG A 105 1.96 12.37 -0.65
N ARG A 106 0.78 12.68 -0.10
CA ARG A 106 0.59 13.73 0.92
C ARG A 106 1.38 13.46 2.19
N VAL A 107 1.36 12.21 2.67
CA VAL A 107 2.14 11.82 3.85
C VAL A 107 3.63 11.97 3.59
N CYS A 108 4.13 11.45 2.47
CA CYS A 108 5.57 11.52 2.18
C CYS A 108 6.07 12.95 1.91
N GLU A 109 5.31 13.77 1.19
CA GLU A 109 5.66 15.18 0.96
C GLU A 109 5.57 16.01 2.24
N GLY A 110 4.50 15.85 3.02
CA GLY A 110 4.32 16.56 4.29
C GLY A 110 5.43 16.26 5.29
N ALA A 111 5.88 15.01 5.36
CA ALA A 111 7.00 14.62 6.20
C ALA A 111 8.33 15.24 5.75
N LYS A 112 8.54 15.44 4.44
CA LYS A 112 9.78 16.03 3.88
C LYS A 112 9.88 17.53 4.07
N THR A 113 8.77 18.27 3.95
CA THR A 113 8.78 19.73 4.06
C THR A 113 8.88 20.21 5.51
N GLY A 114 8.69 19.32 6.50
CA GLY A 114 8.84 19.60 7.92
C GLY A 114 7.67 20.39 8.54
N GLY A 115 6.69 20.81 7.75
CA GLY A 115 5.53 21.58 8.20
C GLY A 115 4.34 20.74 8.67
N ASP A 116 4.30 19.45 8.36
CA ASP A 116 3.20 18.55 8.73
C ASP A 116 3.63 17.55 9.81
N ALA A 117 3.28 17.89 11.06
CA ALA A 117 3.58 17.06 12.23
C ALA A 117 2.81 15.72 12.25
N LEU A 118 1.65 15.62 11.58
CA LEU A 118 0.93 14.37 11.46
C LEU A 118 1.63 13.45 10.47
N ALA A 119 1.98 13.96 9.29
CA ALA A 119 2.72 13.22 8.28
C ALA A 119 4.05 12.67 8.83
N LYS A 120 4.80 13.49 9.58
CA LYS A 120 6.03 13.05 10.24
C LYS A 120 5.77 11.90 11.23
N ARG A 121 4.78 12.02 12.11
CA ARG A 121 4.43 10.93 13.06
C ARG A 121 3.99 9.66 12.37
N LEU A 122 3.22 9.75 11.28
CA LEU A 122 2.82 8.59 10.50
C LEU A 122 4.04 7.85 9.93
N ILE A 123 5.05 8.57 9.41
CA ILE A 123 6.30 7.96 8.96
C ILE A 123 7.08 7.35 10.14
N ASP A 124 7.19 8.06 11.25
CA ASP A 124 8.04 7.66 12.38
C ASP A 124 7.45 6.50 13.19
N GLU A 125 6.12 6.42 13.35
CA GLU A 125 5.46 5.52 14.31
C GLU A 125 4.55 4.45 13.65
N ALA A 126 4.20 4.62 12.38
CA ALA A 126 3.26 3.74 11.69
C ALA A 126 3.81 3.18 10.37
N THR A 127 3.24 2.06 9.96
CA THR A 127 3.45 1.48 8.63
C THR A 127 2.14 1.53 7.89
N LEU A 128 2.12 2.27 6.78
CA LEU A 128 0.96 2.41 5.91
C LEU A 128 1.13 1.44 4.73
N TYR A 129 0.17 0.54 4.57
CA TYR A 129 0.09 -0.37 3.43
C TYR A 129 -0.92 0.21 2.44
N ILE A 130 -0.42 0.78 1.35
CA ILE A 130 -1.24 1.43 0.32
C ILE A 130 -1.45 0.45 -0.82
N ILE A 131 -2.67 -0.05 -1.00
CA ILE A 131 -3.05 -1.01 -2.03
C ILE A 131 -4.13 -0.38 -2.90
N PRO A 132 -3.75 0.31 -4.00
CA PRO A 132 -4.70 1.12 -4.75
C PRO A 132 -5.73 0.30 -5.53
N THR A 133 -5.42 -0.95 -5.85
CA THR A 133 -6.36 -1.89 -6.44
C THR A 133 -6.08 -3.31 -5.97
N VAL A 134 -7.13 -4.04 -5.59
CA VAL A 134 -7.11 -5.50 -5.40
C VAL A 134 -7.88 -6.23 -6.50
N ASN A 135 -8.51 -5.50 -7.43
CA ASN A 135 -9.23 -6.04 -8.58
C ASN A 135 -8.76 -5.38 -9.88
N PRO A 136 -7.49 -5.54 -10.27
CA PRO A 136 -6.96 -4.93 -11.49
C PRO A 136 -7.65 -5.47 -12.75
N ASP A 137 -8.12 -6.73 -12.72
CA ASP A 137 -8.89 -7.33 -13.80
C ASP A 137 -10.24 -6.65 -14.00
N GLY A 138 -11.01 -6.50 -12.92
CA GLY A 138 -12.32 -5.84 -12.93
C GLY A 138 -12.20 -4.40 -13.40
N PHE A 139 -11.14 -3.68 -12.99
CA PHE A 139 -10.91 -2.31 -13.45
C PHE A 139 -10.72 -2.25 -14.97
N THR A 140 -9.86 -3.08 -15.55
CA THR A 140 -9.67 -3.13 -17.02
C THR A 140 -10.95 -3.47 -17.76
N MET A 141 -11.83 -4.28 -17.16
CA MET A 141 -13.11 -4.67 -17.75
C MET A 141 -14.25 -3.70 -17.43
N HIS A 142 -14.03 -2.69 -16.58
CA HIS A 142 -15.09 -1.82 -16.05
C HIS A 142 -16.21 -2.59 -15.35
N ALA A 143 -15.84 -3.57 -14.55
CA ALA A 143 -16.77 -4.49 -13.90
C ALA A 143 -16.56 -4.54 -12.39
N ARG A 144 -17.67 -4.68 -11.66
CA ARG A 144 -17.69 -4.94 -10.22
C ARG A 144 -16.92 -6.19 -9.83
N GLY A 145 -17.18 -7.30 -10.51
CA GLY A 145 -16.52 -8.58 -10.24
C GLY A 145 -15.09 -8.63 -10.77
N ASN A 146 -14.34 -9.64 -10.35
CA ASN A 146 -13.05 -9.97 -10.98
C ASN A 146 -13.25 -10.63 -12.36
N SER A 147 -12.16 -11.05 -13.02
CA SER A 147 -12.20 -11.74 -14.31
C SER A 147 -12.99 -13.05 -14.35
N ARG A 148 -13.34 -13.62 -13.19
CA ARG A 148 -14.16 -14.83 -13.06
C ARG A 148 -15.63 -14.52 -12.71
N GLY A 149 -16.02 -13.24 -12.70
CA GLY A 149 -17.38 -12.82 -12.31
C GLY A 149 -17.65 -12.89 -10.81
N VAL A 150 -16.62 -13.04 -9.97
CA VAL A 150 -16.77 -13.11 -8.51
C VAL A 150 -16.75 -11.70 -7.92
N ASP A 151 -17.74 -11.37 -7.10
CA ASP A 151 -17.71 -10.20 -6.22
C ASP A 151 -16.73 -10.46 -5.07
N LEU A 152 -15.57 -9.80 -5.09
CA LEU A 152 -14.53 -9.99 -4.07
C LEU A 152 -15.02 -9.64 -2.66
N ASN A 153 -15.95 -8.69 -2.52
CA ASN A 153 -16.53 -8.29 -1.24
C ASN A 153 -17.64 -9.24 -0.75
N ARG A 154 -17.82 -10.38 -1.40
CA ARG A 154 -18.67 -11.50 -0.96
C ARG A 154 -17.90 -12.83 -0.91
N ASN A 155 -16.58 -12.75 -0.97
CA ASN A 155 -15.69 -13.89 -1.09
C ASN A 155 -14.68 -13.99 0.08
N PHE A 156 -15.01 -13.36 1.21
CA PHE A 156 -14.32 -13.54 2.49
C PHE A 156 -15.11 -14.53 3.35
N PRO A 157 -14.45 -15.41 4.13
CA PRO A 157 -15.09 -16.42 4.97
C PRO A 157 -15.86 -15.85 6.17
#